data_AF-A0A1I1WFK2-F1
#
_entry.id   AF-A0A1I1WFK2-F1
#
_cell.length_a   1.000
_cell.length_b   1.000
_cell.length_c   1.000
_cell.angle_alpha   90.00
_cell.angle_beta   90.00
_cell.angle_gamma   90.00
#
_symmetry.space_group_name_H-M   'P 1'
#
loop_
_entity.id
_entity.type
_entity.pdbx_description
1 polymer ?
#
loop_
_entity_poly.entity_id
_entity_poly.type
_entity_poly.pdbx_seq_one_letter_code
_entity_poly.pdbx_strand_id
1 'polypeptide(L)'
;MNALWWSALPILLLPVWWHRRKREQHKAELLATARFLPRTEPRQTRAWRWNDIILLLVRCLLLATAIAWLADPVMPWRGDTVIVATGTDAGWADQQAAQAGLARADRLSLPAGQAIGWLRAHEREWRPEARLLVLGDVPMPALAPEFGRKIELRTLARPPQQVERHVHIASERLTQWRRVFAAEQVTIDATPGAKTGLIVWDRKEAPPATLRAPLWLVADTSAFPELRNAPQVDGLRYADSPRGRLWHADAWPPKTADAARALLEHWQRLHAGPPAYTAPSRVFAASASSRAPEPSGALRAILMAVLVALFVLERSLTHARRR
;
A
#
# COMPACT_ATOMS: atom_id res chain seq x y z
N MET A 1 -1.87 -18.32 25.43
CA MET A 1 -3.11 -17.64 25.86
C MET A 1 -4.30 -18.43 25.36
N ASN A 2 -5.15 -18.91 26.28
CA ASN A 2 -6.24 -19.83 25.96
C ASN A 2 -7.27 -19.19 25.04
N ALA A 3 -7.63 -19.91 23.98
CA ALA A 3 -8.58 -19.49 22.96
C ALA A 3 -10.02 -19.46 23.50
N LEU A 4 -10.32 -18.46 24.34
CA LEU A 4 -11.64 -18.25 24.95
C LEU A 4 -12.72 -17.86 23.93
N TRP A 5 -12.37 -17.50 22.69
CA TRP A 5 -13.37 -17.14 21.66
C TRP A 5 -14.27 -18.30 21.24
N TRP A 6 -13.82 -19.56 21.38
CA TRP A 6 -14.65 -20.73 21.10
C TRP A 6 -15.90 -20.78 22.01
N SER A 7 -15.86 -20.18 23.21
CA SER A 7 -17.03 -20.10 24.09
C SER A 7 -18.13 -19.16 23.55
N ALA A 8 -17.84 -18.35 22.53
CA ALA A 8 -18.83 -17.52 21.85
C ALA A 8 -19.56 -18.27 20.71
N LEU A 9 -19.05 -19.41 20.21
CA LEU A 9 -19.70 -20.20 19.16
C LEU A 9 -21.13 -20.66 19.51
N PRO A 10 -21.46 -21.06 20.75
CA PRO A 10 -22.83 -21.39 21.15
C PRO A 10 -23.83 -20.26 20.94
N ILE A 11 -23.38 -18.99 20.93
CA ILE A 11 -24.23 -17.81 20.70
C ILE A 11 -24.80 -17.82 19.27
N LEU A 12 -24.14 -18.48 18.30
CA LEU A 12 -24.67 -18.68 16.94
C LEU A 12 -25.95 -19.51 16.89
N LEU A 13 -26.26 -20.26 17.95
CA LEU A 13 -27.50 -21.02 18.05
C LEU A 13 -28.69 -20.14 18.49
N LEU A 14 -28.47 -18.95 19.05
CA LEU A 14 -29.54 -18.06 19.52
C LEU A 14 -30.48 -17.61 18.38
N PRO A 15 -30.00 -17.14 17.21
CA PRO A 15 -30.89 -16.79 16.10
C PRO A 15 -31.73 -17.98 15.62
N VAL A 16 -31.14 -19.18 15.59
CA VAL A 16 -31.81 -20.43 15.19
C VAL A 16 -32.88 -20.81 16.21
N TRP A 17 -32.55 -20.74 17.50
CA TRP A 17 -33.48 -21.04 18.58
C TRP A 17 -34.61 -20.02 18.68
N TRP A 18 -34.32 -18.73 18.48
CA TRP A 18 -35.32 -17.68 18.44
C TRP A 18 -36.26 -17.83 17.23
N HIS A 19 -35.70 -18.09 16.05
CA HIS A 19 -36.49 -18.36 14.84
C HIS A 19 -37.44 -19.53 15.06
N ARG A 20 -36.96 -20.59 15.71
CA ARG A 20 -37.76 -21.75 16.12
C ARG A 20 -38.91 -21.38 17.06
N ARG A 21 -38.64 -20.60 18.13
CA ARG A 21 -39.65 -20.24 19.15
C ARG A 21 -40.72 -19.28 18.63
N LYS A 22 -40.36 -18.33 17.77
CA LYS A 22 -41.29 -17.30 17.25
C LYS A 22 -42.41 -17.86 16.37
N ARG A 23 -42.28 -19.10 15.86
CA ARG A 23 -43.26 -19.70 14.93
C ARG A 23 -44.01 -20.90 15.51
N GLU A 24 -43.82 -21.19 16.80
CA GLU A 24 -44.74 -22.04 17.55
C GLU A 24 -46.11 -21.34 17.77
N GLN A 25 -46.23 -20.05 17.43
CA GLN A 25 -47.48 -19.29 17.51
C GLN A 25 -48.39 -19.53 16.30
N HIS A 26 -49.36 -20.42 16.53
CA HIS A 26 -50.75 -20.49 16.03
C HIS A 26 -51.06 -19.95 14.62
N LYS A 27 -51.14 -20.87 13.65
CA LYS A 27 -52.07 -20.72 12.52
C LYS A 27 -53.36 -21.45 12.88
N ALA A 28 -54.39 -20.71 13.26
CA ALA A 28 -55.76 -21.21 13.27
C ALA A 28 -56.32 -20.99 11.86
N GLU A 29 -56.21 -21.97 10.98
CA GLU A 29 -56.94 -21.95 9.71
C GLU A 29 -58.38 -22.39 10.01
N LEU A 30 -59.33 -21.46 9.88
CA LEU A 30 -60.76 -21.80 9.83
C LEU A 30 -61.00 -22.54 8.52
N LEU A 31 -61.20 -23.86 8.61
CA LEU A 31 -61.64 -24.66 7.47
C LEU A 31 -63.00 -24.13 7.01
N ALA A 32 -63.03 -23.54 5.83
CA ALA A 32 -64.20 -22.93 5.20
C ALA A 32 -65.22 -23.99 4.72
N THR A 33 -65.63 -24.91 5.60
CA THR A 33 -66.71 -25.89 5.37
C THR A 33 -67.47 -26.25 6.65
N ALA A 34 -67.28 -25.53 7.77
CA ALA A 34 -67.90 -25.86 9.05
C ALA A 34 -69.29 -25.24 9.28
N ARG A 35 -70.18 -25.25 8.28
CA ARG A 35 -71.60 -24.90 8.53
C ARG A 35 -72.43 -26.11 9.01
N PHE A 36 -71.90 -27.33 8.93
CA PHE A 36 -72.67 -28.56 9.18
C PHE A 36 -72.00 -29.63 10.04
N LEU A 37 -70.94 -29.31 10.81
CA LEU A 37 -70.36 -30.27 11.78
C LEU A 37 -70.52 -29.77 13.22
N PRO A 38 -70.93 -30.63 14.18
CA PRO A 38 -70.97 -30.26 15.59
C PRO A 38 -69.54 -29.96 16.07
N ARG A 39 -69.33 -28.70 16.49
CA ARG A 39 -68.11 -28.15 17.11
C ARG A 39 -66.87 -29.05 17.03
N THR A 40 -66.23 -29.09 15.87
CA THR A 40 -64.86 -29.60 15.79
C THR A 40 -63.92 -28.50 16.26
N GLU A 41 -63.23 -28.73 17.39
CA GLU A 41 -62.18 -27.83 17.85
C GLU A 41 -61.13 -27.66 16.74
N PRO A 42 -60.66 -26.44 16.46
CA PRO A 42 -59.72 -26.18 15.39
C PRO A 42 -58.43 -26.98 15.64
N ARG A 43 -58.23 -28.05 14.86
CA ARG A 43 -56.97 -28.81 14.89
C ARG A 43 -55.87 -27.94 14.32
N GLN A 44 -55.04 -27.41 15.22
CA GLN A 44 -53.80 -26.72 14.87
C GLN A 44 -52.87 -27.74 14.22
N THR A 45 -52.74 -27.70 12.89
CA THR A 45 -51.76 -28.50 12.18
C THR A 45 -50.38 -27.86 12.33
N ARG A 46 -49.51 -28.55 13.08
CA ARG A 46 -48.14 -28.10 13.36
C ARG A 46 -47.24 -28.36 12.14
N ALA A 47 -47.46 -27.59 11.07
CA ALA A 47 -46.67 -27.73 9.85
C ALA A 47 -45.31 -27.03 10.02
N TRP A 48 -44.24 -27.82 10.04
CA TRP A 48 -42.86 -27.36 10.16
C TRP A 48 -42.37 -26.87 8.80
N ARG A 49 -42.37 -25.55 8.56
CA ARG A 49 -41.85 -24.96 7.32
C ARG A 49 -40.71 -23.98 7.62
N TRP A 50 -39.56 -24.23 7.01
CA TRP A 50 -38.42 -23.32 7.00
C TRP A 50 -38.72 -22.11 6.09
N ASN A 51 -39.44 -21.13 6.62
CA ASN A 51 -39.64 -19.84 5.95
C ASN A 51 -38.56 -18.84 6.39
N ASP A 52 -38.16 -17.95 5.49
CA ASP A 52 -37.15 -16.90 5.71
C ASP A 52 -35.73 -17.41 5.98
N ILE A 53 -35.31 -18.50 5.30
CA ILE A 53 -33.96 -19.08 5.42
C ILE A 53 -32.89 -18.00 5.14
N ILE A 54 -33.12 -17.13 4.17
CA ILE A 54 -32.20 -16.04 3.82
C ILE A 54 -32.02 -15.06 4.99
N LEU A 55 -33.10 -14.65 5.66
CA LEU A 55 -33.02 -13.74 6.81
C LEU A 55 -32.31 -14.40 8.01
N LEU A 56 -32.56 -15.70 8.24
CA LEU A 56 -31.87 -16.46 9.27
C LEU A 56 -30.37 -16.54 8.99
N LEU A 57 -30.00 -16.84 7.74
CA LEU A 57 -28.61 -16.91 7.30
C LEU A 57 -27.89 -15.57 7.50
N VAL A 58 -28.52 -14.45 7.11
CA VAL A 58 -27.95 -13.11 7.32
C VAL A 58 -27.73 -12.81 8.80
N ARG A 59 -28.65 -13.21 9.69
CA ARG A 59 -28.48 -13.02 11.14
C ARG A 59 -27.35 -13.87 11.71
N CYS A 60 -27.22 -15.11 11.26
CA CYS A 60 -26.11 -15.97 11.64
C CYS A 60 -24.78 -15.39 11.15
N LEU A 61 -24.70 -14.89 9.90
CA LEU A 61 -23.52 -14.22 9.37
C LEU A 61 -23.18 -12.95 10.15
N LEU A 62 -24.16 -12.13 10.51
CA LEU A 62 -23.95 -10.91 11.29
C LEU A 62 -23.32 -11.25 12.65
N LEU A 63 -23.87 -12.27 13.32
CA LEU A 63 -23.36 -12.70 14.63
C LEU A 63 -21.96 -13.34 14.51
N ALA A 64 -21.71 -14.14 13.48
CA ALA A 64 -20.38 -14.70 13.21
C ALA A 64 -19.35 -13.60 12.93
N THR A 65 -19.71 -12.60 12.14
CA THR A 65 -18.84 -11.45 11.83
C THR A 65 -18.57 -10.60 13.07
N ALA A 66 -19.57 -10.45 13.96
CA ALA A 66 -19.41 -9.72 15.21
C ALA A 66 -18.46 -10.45 16.17
N ILE A 67 -18.57 -11.78 16.27
CA ILE A 67 -17.64 -12.60 17.05
C ILE A 67 -16.22 -12.48 16.48
N ALA A 68 -16.05 -12.59 15.16
CA ALA A 68 -14.76 -12.42 14.50
C ALA A 68 -14.17 -11.02 14.76
N TRP A 69 -15.00 -9.98 14.72
CA TRP A 69 -14.59 -8.60 15.00
C TRP A 69 -14.11 -8.41 16.43
N LEU A 70 -14.77 -9.05 17.41
CA LEU A 70 -14.35 -9.02 18.81
C LEU A 70 -13.08 -9.85 19.07
N ALA A 71 -12.86 -10.91 18.29
CA ALA A 71 -11.69 -11.77 18.41
C ALA A 71 -10.43 -11.18 17.75
N ASP A 72 -10.59 -10.39 16.69
CA ASP A 72 -9.47 -9.84 15.89
C ASP A 72 -8.41 -9.13 16.75
N PRO A 73 -8.72 -8.23 17.70
CA PRO A 73 -7.69 -7.56 18.52
C PRO A 73 -6.79 -8.49 19.34
N VAL A 74 -7.23 -9.72 19.61
CA VAL A 74 -6.57 -10.64 20.55
C VAL A 74 -5.86 -11.79 19.80
N MET A 75 -6.09 -11.96 18.50
CA MET A 75 -5.59 -13.09 17.74
C MET A 75 -4.69 -12.66 16.57
N PRO A 76 -3.36 -12.77 16.71
CA PRO A 76 -2.48 -12.67 15.54
C PRO A 76 -2.75 -13.86 14.61
N TRP A 77 -3.08 -13.56 13.37
CA TRP A 77 -3.59 -14.54 12.42
C TRP A 77 -2.52 -15.00 11.43
N ARG A 78 -1.52 -14.16 11.13
CA ARG A 78 -0.45 -14.51 10.18
C ARG A 78 0.60 -15.42 10.82
N GLY A 79 0.92 -16.51 10.13
CA GLY A 79 2.02 -17.42 10.44
C GLY A 79 3.30 -17.04 9.71
N ASP A 80 4.16 -18.01 9.47
CA ASP A 80 5.38 -17.86 8.67
C ASP A 80 5.09 -17.18 7.33
N THR A 81 5.85 -16.13 6.99
CA THR A 81 5.59 -15.31 5.80
C THR A 81 6.87 -14.95 5.07
N VAL A 82 6.82 -15.05 3.74
CA VAL A 82 7.86 -14.60 2.81
C VAL A 82 7.34 -13.37 2.05
N ILE A 83 7.95 -12.23 2.32
CA ILE A 83 7.68 -10.97 1.61
C ILE A 83 8.61 -10.89 0.40
N VAL A 84 8.04 -10.85 -0.80
CA VAL A 84 8.80 -10.75 -2.05
C VAL A 84 8.63 -9.35 -2.63
N ALA A 85 9.75 -8.64 -2.81
CA ALA A 85 9.75 -7.34 -3.44
C ALA A 85 9.33 -7.48 -4.92
N THR A 86 8.49 -6.57 -5.40
CA THR A 86 7.99 -6.60 -6.80
C THR A 86 9.13 -6.57 -7.82
N GLY A 87 9.09 -7.51 -8.77
CA GLY A 87 10.11 -7.66 -9.81
C GLY A 87 11.38 -8.39 -9.33
N THR A 88 11.32 -9.09 -8.21
CA THR A 88 12.30 -10.12 -7.85
C THR A 88 12.07 -11.35 -8.74
N ASP A 89 13.16 -12.00 -9.17
CA ASP A 89 13.07 -13.25 -9.92
C ASP A 89 12.38 -14.34 -9.09
N ALA A 90 11.39 -15.01 -9.69
CA ALA A 90 10.55 -15.99 -8.99
C ALA A 90 11.33 -17.27 -8.64
N GLY A 91 12.21 -17.72 -9.54
CA GLY A 91 13.03 -18.92 -9.30
C GLY A 91 14.04 -18.71 -8.17
N TRP A 92 14.69 -17.55 -8.14
CA TRP A 92 15.55 -17.15 -7.04
C TRP A 92 14.75 -17.02 -5.73
N ALA A 93 13.58 -16.38 -5.74
CA ALA A 93 12.75 -16.23 -4.54
C ALA A 93 12.31 -17.59 -3.97
N ASP A 94 11.95 -18.55 -4.83
CA ASP A 94 11.60 -19.92 -4.44
C ASP A 94 12.79 -20.65 -3.81
N GLN A 95 13.96 -20.54 -4.42
CA GLN A 95 15.19 -21.15 -3.91
C GLN A 95 15.55 -20.58 -2.53
N GLN A 96 15.47 -19.26 -2.36
CA GLN A 96 15.77 -18.60 -1.09
C GLN A 96 14.75 -18.95 0.01
N ALA A 97 13.46 -18.99 -0.33
CA ALA A 97 12.42 -19.43 0.60
C ALA A 97 12.64 -20.88 1.04
N ALA A 98 13.00 -21.78 0.11
CA ALA A 98 13.31 -23.17 0.42
C ALA A 98 14.55 -23.30 1.34
N GLN A 99 15.62 -22.56 1.05
CA GLN A 99 16.84 -22.54 1.88
C GLN A 99 16.58 -22.02 3.30
N ALA A 100 15.63 -21.10 3.47
CA ALA A 100 15.21 -20.63 4.79
C ALA A 100 14.25 -21.59 5.51
N GLY A 101 13.82 -22.68 4.87
CA GLY A 101 12.82 -23.61 5.38
C GLY A 101 11.39 -23.03 5.35
N LEU A 102 11.14 -22.03 4.52
CA LEU A 102 9.87 -21.28 4.40
C LEU A 102 9.19 -21.52 3.05
N ALA A 103 9.45 -22.65 2.39
CA ALA A 103 8.88 -22.96 1.08
C ALA A 103 7.34 -22.97 1.05
N ARG A 104 6.71 -23.32 2.19
CA ARG A 104 5.24 -23.38 2.36
C ARG A 104 4.65 -22.17 3.11
N ALA A 105 5.47 -21.18 3.41
CA ALA A 105 5.04 -19.96 4.09
C ALA A 105 4.13 -19.11 3.19
N ASP A 106 3.28 -18.28 3.82
CA ASP A 106 2.42 -17.35 3.08
C ASP A 106 3.28 -16.34 2.33
N ARG A 107 2.89 -16.00 1.10
CA ARG A 107 3.63 -15.04 0.27
C ARG A 107 2.92 -13.72 0.21
N LEU A 108 3.68 -12.66 0.40
CA LEU A 108 3.20 -11.29 0.26
C LEU A 108 4.07 -10.55 -0.76
N SER A 109 3.45 -10.05 -1.83
CA SER A 109 4.14 -9.21 -2.80
C SER A 109 3.98 -7.73 -2.41
N LEU A 110 5.09 -7.02 -2.26
CA LEU A 110 5.08 -5.59 -1.93
C LEU A 110 6.04 -4.80 -2.83
N PRO A 111 5.74 -3.53 -3.14
CA PRO A 111 6.70 -2.65 -3.76
C PRO A 111 7.98 -2.58 -2.94
N ALA A 112 9.14 -2.72 -3.60
CA ALA A 112 10.45 -2.79 -2.94
C ALA A 112 10.67 -1.64 -1.94
N GLY A 113 10.42 -0.40 -2.36
CA GLY A 113 10.56 0.80 -1.52
C GLY A 113 9.63 0.89 -0.33
N GLN A 114 8.59 0.04 -0.26
CA GLN A 114 7.61 0.04 0.83
C GLN A 114 7.76 -1.16 1.75
N ALA A 115 8.53 -2.20 1.37
CA ALA A 115 8.57 -3.47 2.09
C ALA A 115 8.96 -3.31 3.58
N ILE A 116 10.04 -2.59 3.87
CA ILE A 116 10.53 -2.36 5.26
C ILE A 116 9.56 -1.49 6.05
N GLY A 117 9.09 -0.39 5.46
CA GLY A 117 8.16 0.54 6.12
C GLY A 117 6.81 -0.10 6.43
N TRP A 118 6.27 -0.86 5.47
CA TRP A 118 5.02 -1.60 5.63
C TRP A 118 5.16 -2.68 6.70
N LEU A 119 6.26 -3.45 6.68
CA LEU A 119 6.54 -4.48 7.68
C LEU A 119 6.54 -3.91 9.11
N ARG A 120 7.19 -2.76 9.32
CA ARG A 120 7.20 -2.08 10.62
C ARG A 120 5.79 -1.66 11.06
N ALA A 121 4.98 -1.14 10.13
CA ALA A 121 3.62 -0.69 10.43
C ALA A 121 2.66 -1.85 10.77
N HIS A 122 2.90 -3.05 10.24
CA HIS A 122 2.01 -4.21 10.38
C HIS A 122 2.60 -5.32 11.26
N GLU A 123 3.66 -5.05 12.02
CA GLU A 123 4.38 -6.06 12.81
C GLU A 123 3.47 -6.83 13.78
N ARG A 124 2.38 -6.20 14.24
CA ARG A 124 1.37 -6.81 15.12
C ARG A 124 0.58 -7.98 14.50
N GLU A 125 0.52 -8.10 13.17
CA GLU A 125 -0.37 -9.07 12.50
C GLU A 125 0.10 -10.52 12.63
N TRP A 126 1.38 -10.72 12.95
CA TRP A 126 2.04 -12.02 13.00
C TRP A 126 2.10 -12.60 14.40
N ARG A 127 1.95 -13.92 14.46
CA ARG A 127 2.12 -14.68 15.71
C ARG A 127 3.53 -14.49 16.28
N PRO A 128 3.72 -14.60 17.60
CA PRO A 128 5.04 -14.44 18.23
C PRO A 128 6.12 -15.36 17.63
N GLU A 129 5.74 -16.59 17.29
CA GLU A 129 6.62 -17.61 16.72
C GLU A 129 6.83 -17.52 15.20
N ALA A 130 6.11 -16.63 14.51
CA ALA A 130 6.16 -16.54 13.05
C ALA A 130 7.51 -16.04 12.55
N ARG A 131 8.08 -16.78 11.60
CA ARG A 131 9.34 -16.44 10.93
C ARG A 131 9.07 -15.57 9.70
N LEU A 132 9.83 -14.48 9.57
CA LEU A 132 9.70 -13.52 8.48
C LEU A 132 10.96 -13.48 7.63
N LEU A 133 10.77 -13.62 6.32
CA LEU A 133 11.81 -13.52 5.32
C LEU A 133 11.41 -12.46 4.29
N VAL A 134 12.27 -11.48 4.06
CA VAL A 134 12.10 -10.44 3.04
C VAL A 134 13.10 -10.71 1.92
N LEU A 135 12.61 -10.78 0.68
CA LEU A 135 13.38 -11.15 -0.50
C LEU A 135 13.32 -10.06 -1.57
N GLY A 136 14.47 -9.74 -2.16
CA GLY A 136 14.57 -8.94 -3.39
C GLY A 136 15.38 -7.67 -3.29
N ASP A 137 15.22 -6.77 -4.26
CA ASP A 137 15.95 -5.50 -4.34
C ASP A 137 15.38 -4.43 -3.40
N VAL A 138 15.44 -4.69 -2.09
CA VAL A 138 14.85 -3.81 -1.09
C VAL A 138 15.81 -2.68 -0.76
N PRO A 139 15.42 -1.40 -0.92
CA PRO A 139 16.29 -0.28 -0.60
C PRO A 139 16.43 -0.12 0.92
N MET A 140 17.63 0.22 1.37
CA MET A 140 17.87 0.49 2.77
C MET A 140 17.37 1.91 3.14
N PRO A 141 16.53 2.07 4.18
CA PRO A 141 16.21 3.38 4.71
C PRO A 141 17.44 4.07 5.31
N ALA A 142 17.45 5.41 5.30
CA ALA A 142 18.56 6.22 5.82
C ALA A 142 18.91 5.93 7.30
N LEU A 143 17.92 5.48 8.08
CA LEU A 143 18.11 4.98 9.44
C LEU A 143 17.86 3.47 9.46
N ALA A 144 18.80 2.72 10.04
CA ALA A 144 18.68 1.28 10.18
C ALA A 144 17.37 0.92 10.90
N PRO A 145 16.54 0.02 10.33
CA PRO A 145 15.27 -0.31 10.94
C PRO A 145 15.47 -1.22 12.16
N GLU A 146 14.74 -0.92 13.23
CA GLU A 146 14.58 -1.80 14.38
C GLU A 146 13.22 -2.49 14.31
N PHE A 147 13.18 -3.74 14.77
CA PHE A 147 11.98 -4.57 14.78
C PHE A 147 11.86 -5.27 16.14
N GLY A 148 10.64 -5.51 16.61
CA GLY A 148 10.38 -6.27 17.84
C GLY A 148 10.58 -7.77 17.67
N ARG A 149 10.73 -8.26 16.44
CA ARG A 149 10.93 -9.68 16.11
C ARG A 149 12.12 -9.89 15.16
N LYS A 150 12.57 -11.14 15.08
CA LYS A 150 13.64 -11.54 14.15
C LYS A 150 13.13 -11.50 12.71
N ILE A 151 13.82 -10.76 11.85
CA ILE A 151 13.52 -10.67 10.41
C ILE A 151 14.79 -10.99 9.63
N GLU A 152 14.67 -11.86 8.64
CA GLU A 152 15.75 -12.16 7.71
C GLU A 152 15.51 -11.40 6.40
N LEU A 153 16.49 -10.62 5.97
CA LEU A 153 16.48 -9.92 4.70
C LEU A 153 17.53 -10.56 3.79
N ARG A 154 17.11 -11.05 2.63
CA ARG A 154 18.01 -11.50 1.57
C ARG A 154 17.77 -10.68 0.34
N THR A 155 18.84 -10.11 -0.18
CA THR A 155 18.73 -9.11 -1.24
C THR A 155 19.28 -9.60 -2.56
N LEU A 156 18.63 -9.16 -3.63
CA LEU A 156 19.07 -9.35 -5.00
C LEU A 156 19.14 -7.97 -5.63
N ALA A 157 20.34 -7.38 -5.66
CA ALA A 157 20.54 -6.06 -6.24
C ALA A 157 20.16 -6.10 -7.72
N ARG A 158 19.24 -5.22 -8.14
CA ARG A 158 18.93 -5.09 -9.55
C ARG A 158 20.05 -4.29 -10.22
N PRO A 159 20.51 -4.69 -11.43
CA PRO A 159 21.38 -3.82 -12.20
C PRO A 159 20.70 -2.46 -12.39
N PRO A 160 21.44 -1.34 -12.25
CA PRO A 160 20.87 -0.01 -12.42
C PRO A 160 20.22 0.07 -13.80
N GLN A 161 18.92 0.38 -13.82
CA GLN A 161 18.21 0.56 -15.08
C GLN A 161 18.78 1.79 -15.76
N GLN A 162 19.31 1.64 -16.98
CA GLN A 162 19.71 2.78 -17.80
C GLN A 162 18.45 3.57 -18.11
N VAL A 163 18.28 4.70 -17.44
CA VAL A 163 17.20 5.64 -17.74
C VAL A 163 17.68 6.48 -18.93
N GLU A 164 17.03 6.35 -20.08
CA GLU A 164 17.27 7.25 -21.21
C GLU A 164 16.87 8.67 -20.79
N ARG A 165 17.84 9.57 -20.75
CA ARG A 165 17.65 10.94 -20.28
C ARG A 165 17.60 11.86 -21.49
N HIS A 166 16.47 12.53 -21.65
CA HIS A 166 16.22 13.48 -22.73
C HIS A 166 16.39 14.92 -22.21
N VAL A 167 17.27 15.68 -22.84
CA VAL A 167 17.58 17.07 -22.48
C VAL A 167 17.35 17.99 -23.68
N HIS A 168 16.57 19.05 -23.50
CA HIS A 168 16.46 20.12 -24.48
C HIS A 168 17.31 21.31 -24.05
N ILE A 169 18.09 21.88 -24.98
CA ILE A 169 19.05 22.96 -24.69
C ILE A 169 18.68 24.20 -25.50
N ALA A 170 18.16 25.22 -24.82
CA ALA A 170 17.91 26.54 -25.37
C ALA A 170 19.05 27.48 -24.94
N SER A 171 20.12 27.52 -25.74
CA SER A 171 21.33 28.31 -25.47
C SER A 171 21.98 28.78 -26.78
N GLU A 172 22.63 29.94 -26.75
CA GLU A 172 23.57 30.36 -27.81
C GLU A 172 24.92 29.60 -27.74
N ARG A 173 25.24 29.02 -26.57
CA ARG A 173 26.50 28.30 -26.27
C ARG A 173 26.30 26.79 -26.31
N LEU A 174 25.55 26.29 -27.30
CA LEU A 174 25.14 24.88 -27.42
C LEU A 174 26.32 23.89 -27.29
N THR A 175 27.48 24.22 -27.86
CA THR A 175 28.68 23.36 -27.83
C THR A 175 29.24 23.19 -26.42
N GLN A 176 29.17 24.22 -25.56
CA GLN A 176 29.63 24.13 -24.18
C GLN A 176 28.71 23.21 -23.37
N TRP A 177 27.40 23.36 -23.55
CA TRP A 177 26.40 22.51 -22.92
C TRP A 177 26.50 21.04 -23.37
N ARG A 178 26.73 20.79 -24.66
CA ARG A 178 26.98 19.43 -25.17
C ARG A 178 28.16 18.76 -24.48
N ARG A 179 29.23 19.49 -24.17
CA ARG A 179 30.39 18.94 -23.45
C ARG A 179 30.07 18.55 -22.01
N VAL A 180 29.19 19.30 -21.35
CA VAL A 180 28.74 18.99 -19.98
C VAL A 180 27.93 17.69 -19.96
N PHE A 181 27.04 17.50 -20.93
CA PHE A 181 26.23 16.29 -21.01
C PHE A 181 26.91 15.11 -21.72
N ALA A 182 28.06 15.30 -22.37
CA ALA A 182 28.72 14.23 -23.13
C ALA A 182 29.16 13.01 -22.29
N ALA A 183 29.39 13.20 -20.99
CA ALA A 183 29.83 12.14 -20.09
C ALA A 183 28.69 11.24 -19.58
N GLU A 184 27.46 11.73 -19.61
CA GLU A 184 26.25 10.98 -19.26
C GLU A 184 25.58 10.59 -20.58
N GLN A 185 25.13 9.35 -20.76
CA GLN A 185 24.48 8.89 -22.00
C GLN A 185 23.11 9.56 -22.22
N VAL A 186 23.13 10.86 -22.50
CA VAL A 186 21.99 11.77 -22.54
C VAL A 186 21.67 12.11 -23.99
N THR A 187 20.42 11.90 -24.38
CA THR A 187 19.91 12.29 -25.70
C THR A 187 19.54 13.77 -25.66
N ILE A 188 20.15 14.57 -26.55
CA ILE A 188 19.87 16.00 -26.65
C ILE A 188 18.81 16.22 -27.73
N ASP A 189 17.60 16.57 -27.32
CA ASP A 189 16.46 16.80 -28.21
C ASP A 189 16.53 18.21 -28.82
N ALA A 190 16.40 18.30 -30.14
CA ALA A 190 16.34 19.58 -30.85
C ALA A 190 15.06 20.38 -30.50
N THR A 191 13.96 19.69 -30.24
CA THR A 191 12.69 20.27 -29.79
C THR A 191 12.21 19.58 -28.52
N PRO A 192 11.66 20.35 -27.55
CA PRO A 192 11.14 19.78 -26.32
C PRO A 192 9.87 18.98 -26.62
N GLY A 193 9.78 17.77 -26.06
CA GLY A 193 8.65 16.86 -26.22
C GLY A 193 8.22 16.22 -24.90
N ALA A 194 7.25 15.30 -24.95
CA ALA A 194 6.70 14.64 -23.76
C ALA A 194 7.73 13.81 -22.97
N LYS A 195 8.84 13.40 -23.60
CA LYS A 195 9.92 12.65 -22.98
C LYS A 195 11.02 13.54 -22.38
N THR A 196 11.02 14.85 -22.69
CA THR A 196 12.08 15.77 -22.24
C THR A 196 12.01 15.92 -20.72
N GLY A 197 13.00 15.35 -20.03
CA GLY A 197 13.08 15.36 -18.57
C GLY A 197 13.70 16.64 -18.01
N LEU A 198 14.55 17.30 -18.81
CA LEU A 198 15.26 18.52 -18.42
C LEU A 198 15.30 19.53 -19.57
N ILE A 199 15.00 20.79 -19.25
CA ILE A 199 15.21 21.93 -20.14
C ILE A 199 16.34 22.77 -19.58
N VAL A 200 17.36 23.02 -20.40
CA VAL A 200 18.41 23.98 -20.13
C VAL A 200 18.03 25.30 -20.78
N TRP A 201 17.86 26.33 -19.97
CA TRP A 201 17.54 27.69 -20.41
C TRP A 201 18.70 28.62 -20.12
N ASP A 202 19.45 28.95 -21.17
CA ASP A 202 20.60 29.84 -21.15
C ASP A 202 20.38 30.96 -22.17
N ARG A 203 19.28 31.69 -21.93
CA ARG A 203 18.82 32.85 -22.67
C ARG A 203 18.26 33.87 -21.70
N LYS A 204 18.38 35.14 -22.06
CA LYS A 204 17.83 36.26 -21.27
C LYS A 204 16.33 36.40 -21.46
N GLU A 205 15.80 35.98 -22.61
CA GLU A 205 14.37 36.05 -22.86
C GLU A 205 13.59 35.08 -21.97
N ALA A 206 12.37 35.45 -21.62
CA ALA A 206 11.46 34.57 -20.91
C ALA A 206 11.09 33.36 -21.79
N PRO A 207 11.03 32.14 -21.24
CA PRO A 207 10.65 30.96 -22.00
C PRO A 207 9.18 30.99 -22.45
N PRO A 208 8.86 30.38 -23.62
CA PRO A 208 7.48 30.28 -24.11
C PRO A 208 6.53 29.69 -23.07
N ALA A 209 5.35 30.28 -22.88
CA ALA A 209 4.42 29.88 -21.81
C ALA A 209 3.93 28.43 -21.90
N THR A 210 3.97 27.83 -23.10
CA THR A 210 3.60 26.44 -23.39
C THR A 210 4.66 25.42 -22.99
N LEU A 211 5.89 25.89 -22.76
CA LEU A 211 7.01 25.02 -22.46
C LEU A 211 6.90 24.48 -21.04
N ARG A 212 6.98 23.15 -20.90
CA ARG A 212 6.85 22.41 -19.64
C ARG A 212 7.88 21.29 -19.63
N ALA A 213 8.55 21.12 -18.50
CA ALA A 213 9.39 19.96 -18.21
C ALA A 213 9.45 19.79 -16.69
N PRO A 214 9.66 18.57 -16.18
CA PRO A 214 9.82 18.35 -14.75
C PRO A 214 10.91 19.23 -14.12
N LEU A 215 11.99 19.48 -14.89
CA LEU A 215 13.18 20.20 -14.43
C LEU A 215 13.65 21.26 -15.42
N TRP A 216 14.15 22.35 -14.86
CA TRP A 216 14.74 23.45 -15.58
C TRP A 216 16.09 23.84 -14.97
N LEU A 217 17.13 23.84 -15.79
CA LEU A 217 18.43 24.40 -15.43
C LEU A 217 18.53 25.79 -16.05
N VAL A 218 18.61 26.80 -15.19
CA VAL A 218 18.55 28.21 -15.56
C VAL A 218 19.94 28.83 -15.37
N ALA A 219 20.55 29.27 -16.47
CA ALA A 219 21.83 29.98 -16.40
C ALA A 219 21.63 31.45 -16.01
N ASP A 220 20.61 32.11 -16.57
CA ASP A 220 20.27 33.50 -16.25
C ASP A 220 18.98 33.60 -15.43
N THR A 221 19.12 34.02 -14.17
CA THR A 221 17.99 34.18 -13.26
C THR A 221 17.07 35.34 -13.63
N SER A 222 17.47 36.26 -14.50
CA SER A 222 16.62 37.39 -14.91
C SER A 222 15.35 36.94 -15.65
N ALA A 223 15.41 35.79 -16.34
CA ALA A 223 14.28 35.22 -17.06
C ALA A 223 13.24 34.57 -16.12
N PHE A 224 13.57 34.38 -14.84
CA PHE A 224 12.76 33.66 -13.85
C PHE A 224 12.73 34.39 -12.51
N PRO A 225 11.72 35.26 -12.28
CA PRO A 225 11.62 36.02 -11.03
C PRO A 225 11.52 35.14 -9.78
N GLU A 226 11.03 33.90 -9.91
CA GLU A 226 10.88 32.94 -8.82
C GLU A 226 12.24 32.56 -8.19
N LEU A 227 13.34 32.63 -8.95
CA LEU A 227 14.68 32.30 -8.48
C LEU A 227 15.37 33.44 -7.70
N ARG A 228 14.82 34.66 -7.73
CA ARG A 228 15.47 35.84 -7.12
C ARG A 228 15.62 35.71 -5.60
N ASN A 229 14.61 35.13 -4.93
CA ASN A 229 14.57 34.95 -3.47
C ASN A 229 14.54 33.46 -3.07
N ALA A 230 14.95 32.58 -3.97
CA ALA A 230 14.94 31.14 -3.75
C ALA A 230 15.95 30.72 -2.66
N PRO A 231 15.62 29.71 -1.83
CA PRO A 231 16.58 29.12 -0.90
C PRO A 231 17.79 28.55 -1.66
N GLN A 232 18.97 28.69 -1.07
CA GLN A 232 20.22 28.14 -1.60
C GLN A 232 20.69 26.97 -0.72
N VAL A 233 20.90 25.81 -1.32
CA VAL A 233 21.39 24.59 -0.66
C VAL A 233 22.57 24.06 -1.47
N ASP A 234 23.71 23.84 -0.82
CA ASP A 234 24.94 23.33 -1.46
C ASP A 234 25.36 24.11 -2.73
N GLY A 235 25.17 25.44 -2.71
CA GLY A 235 25.51 26.33 -3.83
C GLY A 235 24.47 26.37 -4.97
N LEU A 236 23.34 25.67 -4.82
CA LEU A 236 22.24 25.66 -5.80
C LEU A 236 21.02 26.41 -5.27
N ARG A 237 20.50 27.34 -6.06
CA ARG A 237 19.19 27.98 -5.83
C ARG A 237 18.10 27.20 -6.52
N TYR A 238 16.97 27.01 -5.85
CA TYR A 238 15.84 26.30 -6.45
C TYR A 238 14.48 26.87 -6.08
N ALA A 239 13.55 26.82 -7.03
CA ALA A 239 12.17 27.24 -6.83
C ALA A 239 11.22 26.34 -7.62
N ASP A 240 10.05 26.04 -7.05
CA ASP A 240 9.00 25.36 -7.78
C ASP A 240 8.16 26.40 -8.55
N SER A 241 7.91 26.14 -9.84
CA SER A 241 7.10 27.00 -10.71
C SER A 241 6.01 26.18 -11.41
N PRO A 242 4.97 26.82 -11.98
CA PRO A 242 3.99 26.13 -12.83
C PRO A 242 4.60 25.43 -14.06
N ARG A 243 5.87 25.73 -14.39
CA ARG A 243 6.58 25.15 -15.53
C ARG A 243 7.36 23.89 -15.21
N GLY A 244 7.58 23.64 -13.91
CA GLY A 244 8.51 22.66 -13.37
C GLY A 244 9.39 23.25 -12.27
N ARG A 245 10.30 22.44 -11.74
CA ARG A 245 11.27 22.88 -10.73
C ARG A 245 12.47 23.55 -11.38
N LEU A 246 12.69 24.81 -11.01
CA LEU A 246 13.76 25.66 -11.51
C LEU A 246 15.00 25.53 -10.64
N TRP A 247 16.17 25.49 -11.27
CA TRP A 247 17.47 25.37 -10.61
C TRP A 247 18.47 26.36 -11.20
N HIS A 248 19.27 26.98 -10.35
CA HIS A 248 20.38 27.84 -10.74
C HIS A 248 21.63 27.55 -9.91
N ALA A 249 22.78 27.54 -10.57
CA ALA A 249 24.09 27.43 -9.93
C ALA A 249 24.91 28.68 -10.24
N ASP A 250 25.44 29.35 -9.21
CA ASP A 250 26.27 30.56 -9.40
C ASP A 250 27.59 30.24 -10.12
N ALA A 251 28.08 29.00 -10.00
CA ALA A 251 29.32 28.51 -10.59
C ALA A 251 29.17 28.05 -12.06
N TRP A 252 28.31 28.71 -12.83
CA TRP A 252 28.05 28.40 -14.23
C TRP A 252 28.73 29.41 -15.20
N PRO A 253 29.34 28.98 -16.32
CA PRO A 253 29.56 27.59 -16.74
C PRO A 253 30.71 26.90 -15.97
N PRO A 254 30.62 25.59 -15.72
CA PRO A 254 31.68 24.83 -15.08
C PRO A 254 32.94 24.88 -15.94
N LYS A 255 34.06 25.30 -15.32
CA LYS A 255 35.35 25.43 -16.01
C LYS A 255 36.10 24.09 -16.15
N THR A 256 35.73 23.09 -15.34
CA THR A 256 36.39 21.78 -15.28
C THR A 256 35.38 20.64 -15.45
N ALA A 257 35.86 19.48 -15.89
CA ALA A 257 35.03 18.28 -16.02
C ALA A 257 34.47 17.80 -14.67
N ASP A 258 35.24 17.92 -13.59
CA ASP A 258 34.78 17.54 -12.25
C ASP A 258 33.69 18.48 -11.72
N ALA A 259 33.78 19.79 -12.00
CA ALA A 259 32.72 20.74 -11.65
C ALA A 259 31.43 20.47 -12.44
N ALA A 260 31.55 20.09 -13.71
CA ALA A 260 30.41 19.66 -14.52
C ALA A 260 29.78 18.38 -13.97
N ARG A 261 30.59 17.38 -13.58
CA ARG A 261 30.11 16.13 -12.96
C ARG A 261 29.43 16.40 -11.62
N ALA A 262 30.03 17.19 -10.74
CA ALA A 262 29.46 17.55 -9.44
C ALA A 262 28.11 18.27 -9.59
N LEU A 263 27.99 19.20 -10.56
CA LEU A 263 26.73 19.87 -10.86
C LEU A 263 25.65 18.87 -11.31
N LEU A 264 26.00 17.94 -12.19
CA LEU A 264 25.09 16.89 -12.65
C LEU A 264 24.71 15.94 -11.50
N GLU A 265 25.65 15.56 -10.63
CA GLU A 265 25.35 14.72 -9.47
C GLU A 265 24.44 15.41 -8.46
N HIS A 266 24.69 16.68 -8.13
CA HIS A 266 23.83 17.44 -7.23
C HIS A 266 22.43 17.57 -7.81
N TRP A 267 22.34 17.86 -9.11
CA TRP A 267 21.07 17.84 -9.83
C TRP A 267 20.36 16.49 -9.73
N GLN A 268 21.06 15.38 -9.96
CA GLN A 268 20.49 14.03 -9.85
C GLN A 268 19.97 13.75 -8.44
N ARG A 269 20.76 14.06 -7.41
CA ARG A 269 20.39 13.85 -6.00
C ARG A 269 19.17 14.65 -5.59
N LEU A 270 19.05 15.88 -6.08
CA LEU A 270 17.93 16.76 -5.76
C LEU A 270 16.63 16.38 -6.48
N HIS A 271 16.72 15.76 -7.65
CA HIS A 271 15.56 15.33 -8.41
C HIS A 271 15.10 13.91 -8.09
N ALA A 272 16.03 12.95 -8.07
CA ALA A 272 15.73 11.54 -7.83
C ALA A 272 15.80 11.16 -6.34
N GLY A 273 16.26 12.07 -5.48
CA GLY A 273 16.69 11.73 -4.13
C GLY A 273 18.09 11.09 -4.12
N PRO A 274 18.69 10.86 -2.94
CA PRO A 274 19.88 10.02 -2.86
C PRO A 274 19.59 8.65 -3.50
N PRO A 275 20.51 8.10 -4.31
CA PRO A 275 20.30 6.82 -4.94
C PRO A 275 20.02 5.78 -3.87
N ALA A 276 18.87 5.11 -3.99
CA ALA A 276 18.50 4.07 -3.07
C ALA A 276 19.48 2.91 -3.26
N TYR A 277 20.32 2.66 -2.25
CA TYR A 277 21.20 1.50 -2.27
C TYR A 277 20.43 0.28 -1.78
N THR A 278 20.61 -0.84 -2.48
CA THR A 278 20.07 -2.13 -2.03
C THR A 278 20.60 -2.43 -0.64
N ALA A 279 19.71 -2.77 0.28
CA ALA A 279 20.08 -3.22 1.61
C ALA A 279 21.00 -4.44 1.53
N PRO A 280 22.05 -4.56 2.36
CA PRO A 280 22.81 -5.80 2.42
C PRO A 280 21.94 -6.93 3.01
N SER A 281 22.14 -8.14 2.51
CA SER A 281 21.58 -9.35 3.13
C SER A 281 22.00 -9.43 4.59
N ARG A 282 21.04 -9.45 5.50
CA ARG A 282 21.29 -9.49 6.95
C ARG A 282 20.10 -10.03 7.73
N VAL A 283 20.39 -10.50 8.92
CA VAL A 283 19.39 -10.84 9.92
C VAL A 283 19.26 -9.67 10.90
N PHE A 284 18.05 -9.16 11.07
CA PHE A 284 17.69 -8.23 12.13
C PHE A 284 17.28 -9.04 13.36
N ALA A 285 17.97 -8.81 14.48
CA ALA A 285 17.55 -9.36 15.76
C ALA A 285 16.34 -8.61 16.29
N ALA A 286 15.53 -9.29 17.12
CA ALA A 286 14.48 -8.63 17.88
C ALA A 286 15.11 -7.60 18.82
N SER A 287 14.62 -6.36 18.78
CA SER A 287 15.07 -5.28 19.66
C SER A 287 13.96 -4.85 20.60
N ALA A 288 14.26 -4.78 21.90
CA ALA A 288 13.36 -4.24 22.90
C ALA A 288 13.11 -2.73 22.73
N SER A 289 14.00 -2.01 22.02
CA SER A 289 13.86 -0.58 21.75
C SER A 289 12.85 -0.25 20.65
N SER A 290 12.41 -1.24 19.85
CA SER A 290 11.55 -1.00 18.69
C SER A 290 10.14 -0.50 19.03
N ARG A 291 9.75 -0.53 20.32
CA ARG A 291 8.38 -0.28 20.81
C ARG A 291 7.34 -0.99 19.92
N ALA A 292 7.64 -2.21 19.50
CA ALA A 292 6.75 -2.96 18.64
C ALA A 292 5.39 -3.12 19.34
N PRO A 293 4.29 -2.79 18.66
CA PRO A 293 2.96 -2.99 19.22
C PRO A 293 2.72 -4.48 19.51
N GLU A 294 2.01 -4.76 20.60
CA GLU A 294 1.58 -6.12 20.95
C GLU A 294 0.85 -6.77 19.76
N PRO A 295 1.03 -8.09 19.53
CA PRO A 295 0.38 -8.80 18.45
C PRO A 295 -1.15 -8.65 18.52
N SER A 296 -1.75 -8.18 17.43
CA SER A 296 -3.19 -7.96 17.32
C SER A 296 -3.64 -8.17 15.87
N GLY A 297 -4.92 -8.47 15.68
CA GLY A 297 -5.49 -8.64 14.35
C GLY A 297 -5.53 -7.36 13.50
N ALA A 298 -5.81 -7.59 12.23
CA ALA A 298 -5.77 -6.59 11.15
C ALA A 298 -7.12 -6.39 10.48
N LEU A 299 -8.08 -7.28 10.74
CA LEU A 299 -9.32 -7.38 9.98
C LEU A 299 -10.40 -6.46 10.53
N ARG A 300 -10.18 -5.81 11.67
CA ARG A 300 -11.17 -4.98 12.37
C ARG A 300 -11.90 -3.99 11.47
N ALA A 301 -11.18 -3.26 10.63
CA ALA A 301 -11.78 -2.27 9.73
C ALA A 301 -12.66 -2.92 8.66
N ILE A 302 -12.18 -4.02 8.07
CA ILE A 302 -12.92 -4.80 7.06
C ILE A 302 -14.15 -5.43 7.69
N LEU A 303 -14.00 -6.05 8.86
CA LEU A 303 -15.08 -6.68 9.62
C LEU A 303 -16.14 -5.65 10.05
N MET A 304 -15.76 -4.40 10.40
CA MET A 304 -16.73 -3.32 10.59
C MET A 304 -17.54 -3.03 9.33
N ALA A 305 -16.88 -2.90 8.18
CA ALA A 305 -17.57 -2.64 6.92
C ALA A 305 -18.54 -3.77 6.57
N VAL A 306 -18.12 -5.02 6.76
CA VAL A 306 -18.98 -6.21 6.57
C VAL A 306 -20.16 -6.21 7.54
N LEU A 307 -19.94 -5.86 8.83
CA LEU A 307 -21.01 -5.74 9.82
C LEU A 307 -22.06 -4.72 9.41
N VAL A 308 -21.63 -3.54 8.95
CA VAL A 308 -22.54 -2.49 8.47
C VAL A 308 -23.33 -2.97 7.26
N ALA A 309 -22.67 -3.60 6.29
CA ALA A 309 -23.34 -4.14 5.10
C ALA A 309 -24.38 -5.22 5.46
N LEU A 310 -24.02 -6.17 6.33
CA LEU A 310 -24.94 -7.21 6.81
C LEU A 310 -26.12 -6.62 7.60
N PHE A 311 -25.90 -5.58 8.38
CA PHE A 311 -26.96 -4.90 9.13
C PHE A 311 -27.95 -4.19 8.19
N VAL A 312 -27.46 -3.51 7.17
CA VAL A 312 -28.32 -2.89 6.13
C VAL A 312 -29.11 -3.95 5.38
N LEU A 313 -28.47 -5.08 5.02
CA LEU A 313 -29.13 -6.19 4.36
C LEU A 313 -30.24 -6.82 5.23
N GLU A 314 -29.97 -7.03 6.52
CA GLU A 314 -30.96 -7.53 7.48
C GLU A 314 -32.18 -6.60 7.56
N ARG A 315 -31.95 -5.28 7.60
CA ARG A 315 -33.01 -4.28 7.64
C ARG A 315 -33.84 -4.25 6.36
N SER A 316 -33.19 -4.30 5.21
CA SER A 316 -33.86 -4.35 3.90
C SER A 316 -34.72 -5.59 3.73
N LEU A 317 -34.19 -6.78 4.08
CA LEU A 317 -34.96 -8.03 4.03
C LEU A 317 -36.14 -8.03 5.01
N THR A 318 -35.94 -7.47 6.22
CA THR A 318 -37.01 -7.35 7.21
C THR A 318 -38.10 -6.38 6.75
N HIS A 319 -37.73 -5.28 6.08
CA HIS A 319 -38.67 -4.33 5.52
C HIS A 319 -39.44 -4.89 4.32
N ALA A 320 -38.75 -5.56 3.40
CA ALA A 320 -39.36 -6.24 2.25
C ALA A 320 -40.39 -7.30 2.68
N ARG A 321 -40.15 -7.97 3.81
CA ARG A 321 -41.08 -8.94 4.39
C ARG A 321 -42.34 -8.29 5.03
N ARG A 322 -42.24 -7.05 5.50
CA ARG A 322 -43.37 -6.35 6.14
C ARG A 322 -44.34 -5.73 5.14
N ARG A 323 -43.90 -5.51 3.90
CA ARG A 323 -44.75 -5.16 2.77
C ARG A 323 -45.42 -6.41 2.21
#